data_AF-A0A0H3ESA9-F1
#
_entry.id   AF-A0A0H3ESA9-F1
#
_cell.length_a   1.000
_cell.length_b   1.000
_cell.length_c   1.000
_cell.angle_alpha   90.00
_cell.angle_beta   90.00
_cell.angle_gamma   90.00
#
_symmetry.space_group_name_H-M   'P 1'
#
loop_
_entity.id
_entity.type
_entity.pdbx_description
1 polymer ?
#
loop_
_entity_poly.entity_id
_entity_poly.type
_entity_poly.pdbx_seq_one_letter_code
_entity_poly.pdbx_strand_id
1 'polypeptide(L)' 'MEITADQFVTCRSRRVLTDDGQQGMDGKLGIGSSTEKTQGLVAAVIYANCADLNNQQLDEIIEWVRLYKY' A
#
# COMPACT_ATOMS: atom_id res chain seq x y z
N MET A 1 7.96 13.09 7.51
CA MET A 1 8.75 11.87 7.33
C MET A 1 8.54 11.41 5.91
N GLU A 2 9.61 11.17 5.15
CA GLU A 2 9.51 10.69 3.78
C GLU A 2 9.16 9.18 3.82
N ILE A 3 8.05 8.81 3.18
CA ILE A 3 7.64 7.41 3.06
C ILE A 3 8.26 6.88 1.78
N THR A 4 9.03 5.79 1.89
CA THR A 4 9.70 5.16 0.74
C THR A 4 9.31 3.70 0.63
N ALA A 5 9.37 3.15 -0.58
CA ALA A 5 9.02 1.75 -0.86
C ALA A 5 9.83 0.76 0.01
N ASP A 6 11.06 1.09 0.37
CA ASP A 6 11.96 0.25 1.17
C ASP A 6 11.51 0.05 2.63
N GLN A 7 10.58 0.87 3.11
CA GLN A 7 9.98 0.70 4.44
C GLN A 7 8.96 -0.44 4.48
N PHE A 8 8.44 -0.87 3.31
CA PHE A 8 7.42 -1.92 3.21
C PHE A 8 8.06 -3.23 2.80
N VAL A 9 8.38 -4.05 3.80
CA VAL A 9 9.08 -5.33 3.61
C VAL A 9 8.32 -6.50 4.24
N THR A 10 8.52 -7.68 3.65
CA THR A 10 8.11 -8.96 4.23
C THR A 10 8.94 -9.30 5.47
N CYS A 11 8.54 -10.35 6.21
CA CYS A 11 9.34 -10.91 7.30
C CYS A 11 10.72 -11.44 6.86
N ARG A 12 10.96 -11.58 5.55
CA ARG A 12 12.25 -11.96 4.95
C ARG A 12 13.04 -10.75 4.42
N SER A 13 12.65 -9.54 4.81
CA SER A 13 13.28 -8.28 4.38
C SER A 13 13.25 -8.04 2.87
N ARG A 14 12.29 -8.63 2.16
CA ARG A 14 12.05 -8.35 0.74
C ARG A 14 11.02 -7.25 0.58
N ARG A 15 11.29 -6.31 -0.32
CA ARG A 15 10.41 -5.17 -0.57
C ARG A 15 9.15 -5.60 -1.28
N VAL A 16 7.98 -5.10 -0.87
CA VAL A 16 6.66 -5.49 -1.42
C VAL A 16 6.06 -4.48 -2.40
N LEU A 17 6.84 -3.46 -2.77
CA LEU A 17 6.45 -2.39 -3.69
C LEU A 17 7.50 -2.19 -4.79
N THR A 18 7.07 -1.56 -5.89
CA THR A 18 7.93 -0.93 -6.88
C THR A 18 8.48 0.40 -6.36
N ASP A 19 9.42 1.01 -7.08
CA ASP A 19 9.95 2.33 -6.70
C ASP A 19 8.88 3.43 -6.75
N ASP A 20 7.86 3.26 -7.61
CA ASP A 20 6.70 4.15 -7.72
C ASP A 20 5.60 3.86 -6.68
N GLY A 21 5.85 2.95 -5.72
CA GLY A 21 4.88 2.58 -4.69
C GLY A 21 3.74 1.66 -5.15
N GLN A 22 3.81 1.11 -6.37
CA GLN A 22 2.84 0.13 -6.85
C GLN A 22 3.14 -1.27 -6.29
N GLN A 23 2.15 -2.15 -6.31
CA GLN A 23 2.32 -3.54 -5.90
C GLN A 23 3.38 -4.26 -6.75
N GLY A 24 4.39 -4.81 -6.08
CA GLY A 24 5.43 -5.58 -6.74
C GLY A 24 6.32 -6.29 -5.72
N MET A 25 7.44 -6.83 -6.17
CA MET A 25 8.45 -7.34 -5.23
C MET A 25 9.84 -6.95 -5.71
N ASP A 26 10.61 -6.34 -4.81
CA ASP A 26 11.96 -5.84 -5.09
C ASP A 26 12.02 -4.98 -6.38
N GLY A 27 11.07 -4.06 -6.55
CA GLY A 27 11.01 -3.20 -7.75
C GLY A 27 10.25 -3.79 -8.94
N LYS A 28 9.90 -5.08 -8.91
CA LYS A 28 9.28 -5.77 -10.05
C LYS A 28 7.77 -5.85 -9.91
N LEU A 29 7.06 -5.21 -10.84
CA LEU A 29 5.59 -5.16 -10.87
C LEU A 29 4.96 -6.57 -10.93
N GLY A 30 3.84 -6.77 -10.22
CA GLY A 30 3.02 -7.98 -10.31
C GLY A 30 3.63 -9.24 -9.69
N ILE A 31 4.83 -9.13 -9.10
CA ILE A 31 5.46 -10.18 -8.28
C ILE A 31 5.02 -10.00 -6.82
N GLY A 32 4.75 -11.10 -6.14
CA GLY A 32 4.31 -11.10 -4.75
C GLY A 32 3.32 -12.23 -4.47
N SER A 33 3.05 -12.44 -3.19
CA SER A 33 2.00 -13.31 -2.68
C SER A 33 0.61 -12.81 -3.10
N SER A 34 -0.39 -13.69 -3.03
CA SER A 34 -1.79 -13.30 -3.21
C SER A 34 -2.22 -12.21 -2.22
N THR A 35 -1.72 -12.25 -0.98
CA THR A 35 -1.97 -11.22 0.03
C THR A 35 -1.46 -9.85 -0.40
N GLU A 36 -0.20 -9.75 -0.82
CA GLU A 36 0.41 -8.48 -1.27
C GLU A 36 -0.31 -7.92 -2.51
N LYS A 37 -0.70 -8.81 -3.44
CA LYS A 37 -1.51 -8.44 -4.60
C LYS A 37 -2.84 -7.81 -4.21
N THR A 38 -3.56 -8.43 -3.28
CA THR A 38 -4.83 -7.89 -2.78
C THR A 38 -4.64 -6.56 -2.06
N GLN A 39 -3.63 -6.44 -1.19
CA GLN A 39 -3.32 -5.18 -0.50
C GLN A 39 -3.02 -4.06 -1.49
N GLY A 40 -2.19 -4.35 -2.50
CA GLY A 40 -1.83 -3.42 -3.54
C GLY A 40 -3.00 -2.99 -4.42
N LEU A 41 -3.93 -3.90 -4.73
CA LEU A 41 -5.16 -3.56 -5.44
C LEU A 41 -6.04 -2.58 -4.64
N VAL A 42 -6.18 -2.80 -3.33
CA VAL A 42 -6.94 -1.88 -2.46
C VAL A 42 -6.28 -0.50 -2.44
N ALA A 43 -4.96 -0.43 -2.26
CA ALA A 43 -4.23 0.83 -2.29
C ALA A 43 -4.38 1.57 -3.64
N ALA A 44 -4.29 0.85 -4.75
CA ALA A 44 -4.49 1.42 -6.09
C ALA A 44 -5.92 1.94 -6.30
N VAL A 45 -6.94 1.24 -5.80
CA VAL A 45 -8.34 1.68 -5.87
C VAL A 45 -8.55 2.97 -5.08
N ILE A 46 -7.99 3.06 -3.87
CA ILE A 46 -8.04 4.29 -3.06
C ILE A 46 -7.39 5.44 -3.84
N TYR A 47 -6.17 5.25 -4.34
CA TYR A 47 -5.48 6.28 -5.10
C TYR A 47 -6.26 6.74 -6.34
N ALA A 48 -6.81 5.79 -7.12
CA ALA A 48 -7.51 6.10 -8.36
C ALA A 48 -8.87 6.80 -8.16
N ASN A 49 -9.56 6.53 -7.06
CA ASN A 49 -10.92 7.04 -6.81
C ASN A 49 -10.96 8.21 -5.81
N CYS A 50 -9.84 8.53 -5.18
CA CYS A 50 -9.78 9.54 -4.12
C CYS A 50 -8.79 10.67 -4.45
N ALA A 51 -8.68 11.07 -5.72
CA ALA A 51 -7.76 12.13 -6.17
C ALA A 51 -7.98 13.48 -5.47
N ASP A 52 -9.18 13.73 -4.96
CA ASP A 52 -9.53 14.97 -4.23
C ASP A 52 -9.26 14.88 -2.72
N LEU A 53 -8.87 13.72 -2.20
CA LEU A 53 -8.54 13.55 -0.79
C LEU A 53 -7.09 13.92 -0.52
N ASN A 54 -6.87 14.69 0.54
CA ASN A 54 -5.53 14.96 1.04
C ASN A 54 -5.03 13.82 1.94
N ASN A 55 -3.74 13.87 2.29
CA ASN A 55 -3.10 12.83 3.12
C ASN A 55 -3.81 12.61 4.46
N GLN A 56 -4.31 13.68 5.11
CA GLN A 56 -5.03 13.56 6.38
C GLN A 56 -6.33 12.76 6.22
N GLN A 57 -7.08 13.01 5.15
CA GLN A 57 -8.33 12.28 4.87
C GLN A 57 -8.05 10.82 4.51
N LEU A 58 -6.93 10.53 3.84
CA LEU A 58 -6.48 9.16 3.60
C LEU A 58 -6.11 8.45 4.91
N ASP A 59 -5.47 9.15 5.85
CA ASP A 59 -5.17 8.62 7.19
C ASP A 59 -6.47 8.35 8.00
N GLU A 60 -7.47 9.23 7.91
CA GLU A 60 -8.78 9.01 8.54
C GLU A 60 -9.46 7.72 8.06
N ILE A 61 -9.36 7.40 6.77
CA ILE A 61 -9.87 6.14 6.21
C ILE A 61 -9.16 4.93 6.84
N ILE A 62 -7.85 5.01 7.10
CA ILE A 62 -7.10 3.93 7.77
C ILE A 62 -7.67 3.71 9.18
N GLU A 63 -8.00 4.77 9.91
CA GLU A 63 -8.63 4.67 11.23
C GLU A 63 -10.05 4.08 11.15
N TRP A 64 -10.84 4.42 10.13
CA TRP A 64 -12.15 3.78 9.92
C TRP A 64 -12.02 2.28 9.65
N VAL A 65 -11.04 1.86 8.85
CA VAL A 65 -10.75 0.43 8.62
C VAL A 65 -10.34 -0.28 9.90
N ARG A 66 -9.61 0.40 10.80
CA ARG A 66 -9.28 -0.17 12.12
C ARG A 66 -10.51 -0.38 12.99
N LEU A 67 -11.51 0.52 12.95
CA LEU A 67 -12.76 0.35 13.69
C LEU A 67 -13.50 -0.94 13.29
N TYR A 68 -13.54 -1.30 12.00
CA TYR A 68 -14.20 -2.55 11.55
C TYR A 68 -13.46 -3.83 11.93
N LYS A 69 -12.17 -3.73 12.28
CA LYS A 69 -11.34 -4.89 12.65
C LYS A 69 -11.51 -5.30 14.12
N TYR A 70 -12.29 -4.56 14.90
CA TYR A 70 -12.67 -4.87 16.28
C TYR A 70 -14.04 -5.54 16.36
#